data_AF-A0A090YDK5-F1
#
_entry.id   AF-A0A090YDK5-F1
#
_cell.length_a   1.000
_cell.length_b   1.000
_cell.length_c   1.000
_cell.angle_alpha   90.00
_cell.angle_beta   90.00
_cell.angle_gamma   90.00
#
_symmetry.space_group_name_H-M   'P 1'
#
loop_
_entity.id
_entity.type
_entity.pdbx_description
1 polymer ?
#
loop_
_entity_poly.entity_id
_entity_poly.type
_entity_poly.pdbx_seq_one_letter_code
_entity_poly.pdbx_strand_id
1 'polypeptide(L)'
;MKKAPIIAIAFALIVVCVAGFMVWKINDDKVKKEMAILADISSIQEQVNTLYQDEQKKNLADPIDKDMIQRVHKLFAAYDNKELSPEASALLAKASSDISDVDKMYALKQSIDNLFDENGAIVESPDIESGKSQLEALKSAKPAFVDELTIKINEAESQFKQISAATKKVDSLFTSSEKTAVKKSIKQTEINEAKASVKKIKQHKAKTDLLSYVQVADVYLDAKIKAEAKAKAEAEAKERAAAQKNSSSKKSNDTLDLKGWVPYSPGDAATLLKYLASGDVVEYNGQYWASPELVNMMANEEVVYIHDIAND
;
A
#
# COMPACT_ATOMS: atom_id res chain seq x y z
N MET A 1 -34.88 -0.93 13.58
CA MET A 1 -35.46 0.42 13.76
C MET A 1 -36.65 0.56 12.83
N LYS A 2 -37.74 1.15 13.33
CA LYS A 2 -39.05 1.22 12.68
C LYS A 2 -38.96 2.10 11.43
N LYS A 3 -39.33 1.55 10.26
CA LYS A 3 -39.48 2.31 9.02
C LYS A 3 -40.65 3.28 9.20
N ALA A 4 -40.38 4.57 9.27
CA ALA A 4 -41.41 5.60 9.25
C ALA A 4 -41.99 5.69 7.82
N PRO A 5 -43.31 5.88 7.66
CA PRO A 5 -43.92 6.10 6.35
C PRO A 5 -43.52 7.49 5.86
N ILE A 6 -42.57 7.55 4.93
CA ILE A 6 -42.26 8.77 4.20
C ILE A 6 -43.42 9.01 3.24
N ILE A 7 -44.05 10.16 3.43
CA ILE A 7 -45.15 10.72 2.65
C ILE A 7 -44.75 10.67 1.18
N ALA A 8 -45.44 9.80 0.43
CA ALA A 8 -45.37 9.72 -1.01
C ALA A 8 -45.86 11.05 -1.60
N ILE A 9 -44.92 11.89 -2.01
CA ILE A 9 -45.21 12.93 -2.99
C ILE A 9 -45.28 12.18 -4.33
N ALA A 10 -46.48 11.69 -4.62
CA ALA A 10 -46.83 11.10 -5.89
C ALA A 10 -46.56 12.13 -6.99
N PHE A 11 -45.45 11.97 -7.70
CA PHE A 11 -45.34 12.54 -9.03
C PHE A 11 -46.28 11.75 -9.91
N ALA A 12 -47.44 12.37 -10.10
CA ALA A 12 -48.47 12.10 -11.10
C ALA A 12 -48.13 10.96 -12.06
N LEU A 13 -48.78 9.82 -11.79
CA LEU A 13 -49.35 8.98 -12.84
C LEU A 13 -49.93 9.91 -13.93
N ILE A 14 -49.24 10.03 -15.07
CA ILE A 14 -49.91 10.25 -16.34
C ILE A 14 -50.51 8.89 -16.76
N VAL A 15 -51.31 8.30 -15.88
CA VAL A 15 -52.22 7.16 -16.11
C VAL A 15 -53.45 7.30 -15.19
N VAL A 16 -53.82 8.52 -14.78
CA VAL A 16 -55.13 8.77 -14.15
C VAL A 16 -55.90 9.72 -15.05
N CYS A 17 -56.54 9.14 -16.08
CA CYS A 17 -57.86 9.54 -16.56
C CYS A 17 -58.47 8.56 -17.60
N VAL A 18 -58.27 7.24 -17.48
CA VAL A 18 -59.08 6.26 -18.26
C VAL A 18 -59.60 5.08 -17.44
N ALA A 19 -59.53 5.12 -16.10
CA ALA A 19 -60.04 4.02 -15.27
C ALA A 19 -61.50 4.20 -14.81
N GLY A 20 -62.22 5.23 -15.27
CA GLY A 20 -63.54 5.53 -14.70
C GLY A 20 -64.45 6.37 -15.57
N PHE A 21 -64.62 6.05 -16.85
CA PHE A 21 -65.89 6.23 -17.58
C PHE A 21 -65.76 5.57 -18.96
N MET A 22 -66.73 4.70 -19.28
CA MET A 22 -66.96 4.03 -20.57
C MET A 22 -66.04 2.87 -20.97
N VAL A 23 -66.46 1.67 -20.56
CA VAL A 23 -66.37 0.46 -21.41
C VAL A 23 -67.27 0.70 -22.64
N TRP A 24 -66.79 1.49 -23.59
CA TRP A 24 -67.31 1.49 -24.96
C TRP A 24 -66.32 0.67 -25.78
N LYS A 25 -66.82 -0.30 -26.56
CA LYS A 25 -65.99 -1.16 -27.43
C LYS A 25 -65.13 -0.29 -28.35
N ILE A 26 -63.84 -0.15 -28.03
CA ILE A 26 -62.84 0.37 -28.96
C ILE A 26 -62.63 -0.71 -30.01
N ASN A 27 -63.34 -0.60 -31.12
CA ASN A 27 -63.24 -1.48 -32.29
C ASN A 27 -62.24 -0.93 -33.33
N ASP A 28 -61.45 0.09 -32.96
CA ASP A 28 -60.43 0.69 -33.82
C ASP A 28 -59.06 0.06 -33.50
N ASP A 29 -58.60 -0.79 -34.41
CA ASP A 29 -57.32 -1.51 -34.32
C ASP A 29 -56.12 -0.58 -34.11
N LYS A 30 -56.21 0.69 -34.55
CA LYS A 30 -55.13 1.67 -34.40
C LYS A 30 -54.96 2.09 -32.93
N VAL A 31 -56.06 2.41 -32.25
CA VAL A 31 -56.03 2.84 -30.83
C VAL A 31 -55.58 1.68 -29.93
N LYS A 32 -56.00 0.45 -30.24
CA LYS A 32 -55.57 -0.74 -29.50
C LYS A 32 -54.07 -1.01 -29.65
N LYS A 33 -53.51 -0.82 -30.86
CA LYS A 33 -52.06 -0.93 -31.10
C LYS A 33 -51.28 0.15 -30.35
N GLU A 34 -51.76 1.39 -30.36
CA GLU A 34 -51.11 2.50 -29.67
C GLU A 34 -51.05 2.27 -28.15
N MET A 35 -52.16 1.84 -27.53
CA MET A 35 -52.16 1.53 -26.10
C MET A 35 -51.21 0.37 -25.74
N ALA A 36 -51.07 -0.62 -26.62
CA ALA A 36 -50.13 -1.73 -26.41
C ALA A 36 -48.67 -1.24 -26.45
N ILE A 37 -48.34 -0.33 -27.37
CA ILE A 37 -47.02 0.31 -27.46
C ILE A 37 -46.73 1.11 -26.19
N LEU A 38 -47.67 1.96 -25.75
CA LEU A 38 -47.51 2.74 -24.53
C LEU A 38 -47.31 1.85 -23.30
N ALA A 39 -48.08 0.77 -23.17
CA ALA A 39 -47.95 -0.18 -22.06
C ALA A 39 -46.59 -0.88 -22.06
N ASP A 40 -46.08 -1.28 -23.22
CA ASP A 40 -44.77 -1.93 -23.33
C ASP A 40 -43.62 -0.94 -23.05
N ILE A 41 -43.71 0.31 -23.53
CA ILE A 41 -42.75 1.37 -23.17
C ILE A 41 -42.79 1.69 -21.67
N SER A 42 -43.97 1.72 -21.04
CA SER A 42 -44.08 1.84 -19.58
C SER A 42 -43.40 0.67 -18.86
N SER A 43 -43.56 -0.56 -19.35
CA SER A 43 -42.83 -1.72 -18.82
C SER A 43 -41.32 -1.58 -18.98
N ILE A 44 -40.83 -1.02 -20.09
CA ILE A 44 -39.40 -0.70 -20.26
C ILE A 44 -38.94 0.30 -19.19
N GLN A 45 -39.70 1.37 -18.97
CA GLN A 45 -39.37 2.37 -17.95
C GLN A 45 -39.34 1.76 -16.54
N GLU A 46 -40.24 0.83 -16.22
CA GLU A 46 -40.20 0.08 -14.95
C GLU A 46 -38.93 -0.76 -14.83
N GLN A 47 -38.54 -1.48 -15.88
CA GLN A 47 -37.29 -2.24 -15.90
C GLN A 47 -36.06 -1.34 -15.73
N VAL A 48 -36.03 -0.17 -16.38
CA VAL A 48 -34.99 0.85 -16.15
C VAL A 48 -34.98 1.30 -14.69
N ASN A 49 -36.15 1.52 -14.07
CA ASN A 49 -36.23 1.95 -12.67
C ASN A 49 -35.65 0.89 -11.71
N THR A 50 -35.70 -0.40 -12.04
CA THR A 50 -35.09 -1.45 -11.21
C THR A 50 -33.56 -1.39 -11.17
N LEU A 51 -32.92 -0.67 -12.09
CA LEU A 51 -31.47 -0.46 -12.12
C LEU A 51 -31.03 0.66 -11.17
N TYR A 52 -31.98 1.38 -10.58
CA TYR A 52 -31.73 2.41 -9.58
C TYR A 52 -32.07 1.91 -8.18
N GLN A 53 -31.43 2.52 -7.18
CA GLN A 53 -31.69 2.23 -5.78
C GLN A 53 -33.10 2.65 -5.35
N ASP A 54 -33.60 3.75 -5.92
CA ASP A 54 -34.88 4.33 -5.60
C ASP A 54 -35.45 5.15 -6.77
N GLU A 55 -36.68 5.64 -6.60
CA GLU A 55 -37.38 6.47 -7.58
C GLU A 55 -36.73 7.85 -7.80
N GLN A 56 -35.87 8.31 -6.88
CA GLN A 56 -35.11 9.55 -7.05
C GLN A 56 -33.93 9.36 -8.01
N LYS A 57 -33.59 8.11 -8.36
CA LYS A 57 -32.55 7.76 -9.34
C LYS A 57 -31.19 8.38 -9.03
N LYS A 58 -30.95 8.56 -7.73
CA LYS A 58 -29.71 9.18 -7.23
C LYS A 58 -28.54 8.23 -7.34
N ASN A 59 -28.77 6.95 -7.11
CA ASN A 59 -27.78 5.89 -7.07
C ASN A 59 -28.25 4.65 -7.85
N LEU A 60 -27.28 3.81 -8.24
CA LEU A 60 -27.55 2.50 -8.84
C LEU A 60 -28.11 1.52 -7.80
N ALA A 61 -28.86 0.53 -8.27
CA ALA A 61 -29.24 -0.60 -7.46
C ALA A 61 -28.01 -1.36 -6.90
N ASP A 62 -28.18 -2.02 -5.77
CA ASP A 62 -27.19 -2.94 -5.19
C ASP A 62 -27.89 -4.25 -4.79
N PRO A 63 -27.60 -5.38 -5.47
CA PRO A 63 -26.60 -5.55 -6.53
C PRO A 63 -27.04 -4.96 -7.88
N ILE A 64 -26.04 -4.58 -8.70
CA ILE A 64 -26.19 -4.28 -10.13
C ILE A 64 -25.07 -4.96 -10.92
N ASP A 65 -25.41 -5.54 -12.07
CA ASP A 65 -24.45 -6.17 -12.97
C ASP A 65 -24.69 -5.77 -14.44
N LYS A 66 -23.74 -6.14 -15.29
CA LYS A 66 -23.78 -5.88 -16.73
C LYS A 66 -24.95 -6.57 -17.44
N ASP A 67 -25.36 -7.75 -16.98
CA ASP A 67 -26.43 -8.51 -17.61
C ASP A 67 -27.80 -7.86 -17.36
N MET A 68 -28.02 -7.29 -16.18
CA MET A 68 -29.20 -6.48 -15.86
C MET A 68 -29.33 -5.30 -16.83
N ILE A 69 -28.24 -4.54 -17.01
CA ILE A 69 -28.20 -3.38 -17.92
C ILE A 69 -28.44 -3.82 -19.37
N GLN A 70 -27.80 -4.91 -19.81
CA GLN A 70 -27.97 -5.44 -21.16
C GLN A 70 -29.38 -5.98 -21.44
N ARG A 71 -30.06 -6.57 -20.45
CA ARG A 71 -31.46 -7.00 -20.59
C ARG A 71 -32.34 -5.81 -20.94
N VAL A 72 -32.14 -4.67 -20.29
CA VAL A 72 -32.90 -3.46 -20.56
C VAL A 72 -32.60 -2.89 -21.95
N HIS A 73 -31.32 -2.80 -22.35
CA HIS A 73 -30.94 -2.39 -23.71
C HIS A 73 -31.60 -3.25 -24.80
N LYS A 74 -31.73 -4.56 -24.59
CA LYS A 74 -32.42 -5.46 -25.55
C LYS A 74 -33.90 -5.12 -25.73
N LEU A 75 -34.56 -4.55 -24.73
CA LEU A 75 -35.96 -4.13 -24.86
C LEU A 75 -36.09 -2.90 -25.77
N PHE A 76 -35.14 -1.96 -25.70
CA PHE A 76 -35.12 -0.79 -26.59
C PHE A 76 -34.97 -1.17 -28.06
N ALA A 77 -34.20 -2.22 -28.38
CA ALA A 77 -34.01 -2.68 -29.75
C ALA A 77 -35.32 -3.09 -30.46
N ALA A 78 -36.37 -3.43 -29.69
CA ALA A 78 -37.69 -3.73 -30.24
C ALA A 78 -38.38 -2.49 -30.86
N TYR A 79 -37.85 -1.29 -30.60
CA TYR A 79 -38.40 -0.01 -31.04
C TYR A 79 -37.55 0.70 -32.10
N ASP A 80 -36.41 0.10 -32.49
CA ASP A 80 -35.54 0.67 -33.51
C ASP A 80 -36.28 0.86 -34.84
N ASN A 81 -36.24 2.08 -35.37
CA ASN A 81 -36.87 2.48 -36.63
C ASN A 81 -38.40 2.30 -36.68
N LYS A 82 -39.06 2.08 -35.54
CA LYS A 82 -40.53 2.10 -35.48
C LYS A 82 -41.03 3.54 -35.47
N GLU A 83 -42.05 3.80 -36.28
CA GLU A 83 -42.81 5.04 -36.19
C GLU A 83 -43.67 5.00 -34.92
N LEU A 84 -43.44 5.96 -34.03
CA LEU A 84 -44.12 6.08 -32.73
C LEU A 84 -44.94 7.35 -32.69
N SER A 85 -46.02 7.35 -31.91
CA SER A 85 -46.71 8.59 -31.58
C SER A 85 -45.79 9.55 -30.80
N PRO A 86 -46.13 10.85 -30.74
CA PRO A 86 -45.38 11.80 -29.93
C PRO A 86 -45.27 11.40 -28.45
N GLU A 87 -46.34 10.82 -27.89
CA GLU A 87 -46.38 10.38 -26.49
C GLU A 87 -45.46 9.19 -26.25
N ALA A 88 -45.57 8.14 -27.08
CA ALA A 88 -44.70 6.97 -27.01
C ALA A 88 -43.22 7.35 -27.21
N SER A 89 -42.94 8.27 -28.16
CA SER A 89 -41.59 8.78 -28.42
C SER A 89 -41.02 9.50 -27.20
N ALA A 90 -41.81 10.34 -26.53
CA ALA A 90 -41.37 11.08 -25.34
C ALA A 90 -41.07 10.13 -24.16
N LEU A 91 -41.92 9.12 -23.93
CA LEU A 91 -41.72 8.12 -22.89
C LEU A 91 -40.47 7.26 -23.16
N LEU A 92 -40.30 6.79 -24.40
CA LEU A 92 -39.14 6.00 -24.78
C LEU A 92 -37.84 6.83 -24.69
N ALA A 93 -37.87 8.10 -25.10
CA ALA A 93 -36.73 9.00 -24.98
C ALA A 93 -36.34 9.24 -23.52
N LYS A 94 -37.32 9.38 -22.62
CA LYS A 94 -37.07 9.50 -21.19
C LYS A 94 -36.42 8.23 -20.63
N ALA A 95 -36.98 7.06 -20.94
CA ALA A 95 -36.40 5.79 -20.51
C ALA A 95 -34.99 5.58 -21.08
N SER A 96 -34.75 6.01 -22.33
CA SER A 96 -33.44 5.98 -22.99
C SER A 96 -32.42 6.91 -22.31
N SER A 97 -32.84 8.11 -21.90
CA SER A 97 -31.99 9.02 -21.12
C SER A 97 -31.63 8.42 -19.76
N ASP A 98 -32.61 7.80 -19.08
CA ASP A 98 -32.40 7.16 -17.79
C ASP A 98 -31.39 5.98 -17.91
N ILE A 99 -31.55 5.06 -18.88
CA ILE A 99 -30.58 3.97 -19.08
C ILE A 99 -29.18 4.48 -19.47
N SER A 100 -29.08 5.58 -20.23
CA SER A 100 -27.78 6.20 -20.54
C SER A 100 -27.07 6.71 -19.29
N ASP A 101 -27.81 7.24 -18.32
CA ASP A 101 -27.22 7.63 -17.03
C ASP A 101 -26.76 6.41 -16.23
N VAL A 102 -27.53 5.32 -16.24
CA VAL A 102 -27.11 4.03 -15.64
C VAL A 102 -25.79 3.54 -16.24
N ASP A 103 -25.67 3.56 -17.58
CA ASP A 103 -24.45 3.12 -18.26
C ASP A 103 -23.22 3.92 -17.79
N LYS A 104 -23.35 5.25 -17.72
CA LYS A 104 -22.26 6.14 -17.27
C LYS A 104 -21.94 5.90 -15.79
N MET A 105 -22.95 5.80 -14.93
CA MET A 105 -22.79 5.56 -13.50
C MET A 105 -22.11 4.20 -13.25
N TYR A 106 -22.54 3.15 -13.96
CA TYR A 106 -21.97 1.82 -13.84
C TYR A 106 -20.52 1.79 -14.33
N ALA A 107 -20.23 2.42 -15.47
CA ALA A 107 -18.87 2.54 -15.99
C ALA A 107 -17.94 3.29 -15.00
N LEU A 108 -18.41 4.39 -14.41
CA LEU A 108 -17.66 5.12 -13.38
C LEU A 108 -17.40 4.26 -12.13
N LYS A 109 -18.43 3.55 -11.65
CA LYS A 109 -18.30 2.63 -10.51
C LYS A 109 -17.25 1.56 -10.77
N GLN A 110 -17.29 0.93 -11.94
CA GLN A 110 -16.30 -0.08 -12.35
C GLN A 110 -14.90 0.51 -12.45
N SER A 111 -14.75 1.68 -13.08
CA SER A 111 -13.48 2.39 -13.20
C SER A 111 -12.83 2.64 -11.83
N ILE A 112 -13.63 3.11 -10.85
CA ILE A 112 -13.16 3.39 -9.49
C ILE A 112 -12.91 2.13 -8.68
N ASP A 113 -13.79 1.14 -8.75
CA ASP A 113 -13.62 -0.12 -8.02
C ASP A 113 -12.35 -0.86 -8.51
N ASN A 114 -12.01 -0.77 -9.81
CA ASN A 114 -10.78 -1.32 -10.39
C ASN A 114 -9.48 -0.61 -9.98
N LEU A 115 -9.55 0.53 -9.28
CA LEU A 115 -8.35 1.17 -8.71
C LEU A 115 -7.80 0.38 -7.52
N PHE A 116 -8.62 -0.50 -6.93
CA PHE A 116 -8.28 -1.24 -5.71
C PHE A 116 -8.26 -2.74 -5.96
N ASP A 117 -7.42 -3.44 -5.20
CA ASP A 117 -7.49 -4.89 -5.06
C ASP A 117 -8.61 -5.30 -4.09
N GLU A 118 -8.79 -6.61 -3.93
CA GLU A 118 -9.78 -7.21 -3.02
C GLU A 118 -9.60 -6.81 -1.54
N ASN A 119 -8.40 -6.34 -1.16
CA ASN A 119 -8.07 -5.90 0.19
C ASN A 119 -8.21 -4.38 0.36
N GLY A 120 -8.67 -3.66 -0.66
CA GLY A 120 -8.80 -2.21 -0.66
C GLY A 120 -7.45 -1.48 -0.77
N ALA A 121 -6.39 -2.15 -1.23
CA ALA A 121 -5.12 -1.51 -1.56
C ALA A 121 -5.08 -1.07 -3.02
N ILE A 122 -4.44 0.06 -3.31
CA ILE A 122 -4.33 0.56 -4.68
C ILE A 122 -3.46 -0.36 -5.56
N VAL A 123 -3.91 -0.62 -6.79
CA VAL A 123 -3.17 -1.43 -7.77
C VAL A 123 -1.86 -0.76 -8.22
N GLU A 124 -0.97 -1.49 -8.90
CA GLU A 124 0.38 -1.01 -9.27
C GLU A 124 0.39 0.15 -10.28
N SER A 125 -0.59 0.21 -11.17
CA SER A 125 -0.69 1.25 -12.20
C SER A 125 -2.13 1.72 -12.32
N PRO A 126 -2.63 2.46 -11.31
CA PRO A 126 -4.02 2.87 -11.25
C PRO A 126 -4.28 4.03 -12.23
N ASP A 127 -5.35 3.94 -13.02
CA ASP A 127 -5.81 5.03 -13.89
C ASP A 127 -6.78 5.96 -13.14
N ILE A 128 -6.25 6.68 -12.16
CA ILE A 128 -7.04 7.59 -11.30
C ILE A 128 -7.65 8.73 -12.13
N GLU A 129 -6.97 9.22 -13.16
CA GLU A 129 -7.39 10.37 -13.96
C GLU A 129 -8.61 10.07 -14.84
N SER A 130 -8.72 8.84 -15.36
CA SER A 130 -9.93 8.39 -16.04
C SER A 130 -11.15 8.43 -15.12
N GLY A 131 -11.04 7.89 -13.90
CA GLY A 131 -12.11 7.93 -12.90
C GLY A 131 -12.52 9.36 -12.54
N LYS A 132 -11.57 10.29 -12.37
CA LYS A 132 -11.87 11.71 -12.13
C LYS A 132 -12.59 12.39 -13.29
N SER A 133 -12.15 12.11 -14.51
CA SER A 133 -12.75 12.71 -15.71
C SER A 133 -14.20 12.28 -15.88
N GLN A 134 -14.48 11.00 -15.64
CA GLN A 134 -15.84 10.44 -15.63
C GLN A 134 -16.70 11.02 -14.50
N LEU A 135 -16.11 11.23 -13.33
CA LEU A 135 -16.78 11.83 -12.18
C LEU A 135 -17.21 13.28 -12.46
N GLU A 136 -16.30 14.11 -13.00
CA GLU A 136 -16.63 15.50 -13.35
C GLU A 136 -17.70 15.58 -14.45
N ALA A 137 -17.69 14.65 -15.42
CA ALA A 137 -18.73 14.58 -16.45
C ALA A 137 -20.14 14.26 -15.89
N LEU A 138 -20.22 13.53 -14.77
CA LEU A 138 -21.48 13.14 -14.12
C LEU A 138 -21.93 14.09 -13.01
N LYS A 139 -21.05 14.97 -12.52
CA LYS A 139 -21.24 15.79 -11.32
C LYS A 139 -22.53 16.62 -11.32
N SER A 140 -22.86 17.23 -12.46
CA SER A 140 -24.07 18.05 -12.59
C SER A 140 -25.35 17.19 -12.62
N ALA A 141 -25.30 16.04 -13.30
CA ALA A 141 -26.47 15.19 -13.51
C ALA A 141 -26.75 14.24 -12.33
N LYS A 142 -25.73 13.83 -11.59
CA LYS A 142 -25.78 12.81 -10.53
C LYS A 142 -24.87 13.18 -9.33
N PRO A 143 -25.10 14.32 -8.66
CA PRO A 143 -24.21 14.82 -7.61
C PRO A 143 -24.08 13.86 -6.42
N ALA A 144 -25.17 13.25 -5.95
CA ALA A 144 -25.14 12.34 -4.80
C ALA A 144 -24.27 11.09 -5.05
N PHE A 145 -24.39 10.49 -6.24
CA PHE A 145 -23.55 9.35 -6.65
C PHE A 145 -22.08 9.73 -6.78
N VAL A 146 -21.82 10.91 -7.34
CA VAL A 146 -20.48 11.46 -7.51
C VAL A 146 -19.83 11.75 -6.15
N ASP A 147 -20.57 12.29 -5.18
CA ASP A 147 -20.05 12.58 -3.83
C ASP A 147 -19.60 11.30 -3.13
N GLU A 148 -20.37 10.21 -3.25
CA GLU A 148 -20.01 8.90 -2.69
C GLU A 148 -18.69 8.38 -3.30
N LEU A 149 -18.58 8.42 -4.63
CA LEU A 149 -17.41 7.90 -5.34
C LEU A 149 -16.19 8.82 -5.23
N THR A 150 -16.38 10.11 -4.96
CA THR A 150 -15.28 11.05 -4.66
C THR A 150 -14.46 10.59 -3.46
N ILE A 151 -15.11 9.99 -2.45
CA ILE A 151 -14.42 9.47 -1.26
C ILE A 151 -13.43 8.37 -1.66
N LYS A 152 -13.84 7.44 -2.54
CA LYS A 152 -12.97 6.37 -3.03
C LYS A 152 -11.81 6.90 -3.87
N ILE A 153 -12.06 7.87 -4.75
CA ILE A 153 -10.98 8.55 -5.52
C ILE A 153 -9.96 9.19 -4.56
N ASN A 154 -10.42 9.90 -3.53
CA ASN A 154 -9.53 10.52 -2.55
C ASN A 154 -8.70 9.49 -1.77
N GLU A 155 -9.28 8.33 -1.46
CA GLU A 155 -8.52 7.22 -0.86
C GLU A 155 -7.43 6.71 -1.80
N ALA A 156 -7.76 6.48 -3.08
CA ALA A 156 -6.79 6.05 -4.09
C ALA A 156 -5.64 7.05 -4.21
N GLU A 157 -5.95 8.35 -4.33
CA GLU A 157 -4.93 9.40 -4.35
C GLU A 157 -4.04 9.40 -3.11
N SER A 158 -4.65 9.22 -1.92
CA SER A 158 -3.92 9.18 -0.67
C SER A 158 -2.93 8.01 -0.64
N GLN A 159 -3.37 6.82 -1.04
CA GLN A 159 -2.48 5.65 -1.12
C GLN A 159 -1.36 5.87 -2.15
N PHE A 160 -1.67 6.41 -3.33
CA PHE A 160 -0.68 6.72 -4.36
C PHE A 160 0.37 7.74 -3.88
N LYS A 161 -0.07 8.80 -3.20
CA LYS A 161 0.81 9.83 -2.60
C LYS A 161 1.70 9.21 -1.51
N GLN A 162 1.17 8.30 -0.69
CA GLN A 162 1.96 7.59 0.32
C GLN A 162 3.05 6.71 -0.31
N ILE A 163 2.73 5.95 -1.35
CA ILE A 163 3.71 5.14 -2.09
C ILE A 163 4.80 6.04 -2.70
N SER A 164 4.40 7.14 -3.34
CA SER A 164 5.32 8.11 -3.93
C SER A 164 6.26 8.75 -2.89
N ALA A 165 5.72 9.13 -1.72
CA ALA A 165 6.51 9.72 -0.65
C ALA A 165 7.48 8.71 -0.01
N ALA A 166 7.04 7.48 0.21
CA ALA A 166 7.91 6.41 0.70
C ALA A 166 9.00 6.06 -0.31
N THR A 167 8.67 5.99 -1.60
CA THR A 167 9.64 5.77 -2.68
C THR A 167 10.73 6.84 -2.66
N LYS A 168 10.36 8.13 -2.57
CA LYS A 168 11.33 9.23 -2.46
C LYS A 168 12.24 9.11 -1.23
N LYS A 169 11.70 8.71 -0.08
CA LYS A 169 12.50 8.47 1.13
C LYS A 169 13.48 7.32 0.93
N VAL A 170 13.05 6.22 0.33
CA VAL A 170 13.92 5.09 -0.01
C VAL A 170 14.98 5.50 -1.03
N ASP A 171 14.63 6.19 -2.11
CA ASP A 171 15.56 6.71 -3.11
C ASP A 171 16.64 7.59 -2.47
N SER A 172 16.26 8.38 -1.44
CA SER A 172 17.19 9.25 -0.74
C SER A 172 18.27 8.50 0.05
N LEU A 173 18.10 7.20 0.31
CA LEU A 173 19.13 6.35 0.92
C LEU A 173 20.25 5.99 -0.07
N PHE A 174 20.01 6.14 -1.37
CA PHE A 174 20.90 5.72 -2.44
C PHE A 174 21.48 6.91 -3.22
N THR A 175 22.56 6.68 -3.95
CA THR A 175 23.21 7.71 -4.77
C THR A 175 22.37 8.13 -5.98
N SER A 176 21.47 7.27 -6.43
CA SER A 176 20.54 7.50 -7.54
C SER A 176 19.24 6.71 -7.34
N SER A 177 18.22 7.04 -8.13
CA SER A 177 16.93 6.34 -8.16
C SER A 177 17.02 4.88 -8.61
N GLU A 178 18.10 4.49 -9.29
CA GLU A 178 18.39 3.09 -9.68
C GLU A 178 18.80 2.21 -8.49
N LYS A 179 19.12 2.82 -7.33
CA LYS A 179 19.43 2.13 -6.06
C LYS A 179 20.60 1.13 -6.16
N THR A 180 21.56 1.41 -7.04
CA THR A 180 22.76 0.57 -7.25
C THR A 180 23.84 0.78 -6.20
N ALA A 181 23.88 1.94 -5.53
CA ALA A 181 24.82 2.23 -4.46
C ALA A 181 24.19 3.04 -3.32
N VAL A 182 24.47 2.66 -2.08
CA VAL A 182 24.01 3.37 -0.86
C VAL A 182 24.85 4.62 -0.62
N LYS A 183 24.23 5.71 -0.15
CA LYS A 183 24.97 6.94 0.17
C LYS A 183 25.96 6.70 1.31
N LYS A 184 27.22 7.11 1.12
CA LYS A 184 28.26 7.00 2.15
C LYS A 184 27.94 7.78 3.43
N SER A 185 27.20 8.89 3.33
CA SER A 185 26.84 9.77 4.45
C SER A 185 25.54 9.36 5.15
N ILE A 186 24.97 8.20 4.82
CA ILE A 186 23.67 7.76 5.34
C ILE A 186 23.67 7.63 6.87
N LYS A 187 22.56 8.00 7.50
CA LYS A 187 22.33 7.87 8.94
C LYS A 187 21.21 6.89 9.25
N GLN A 188 21.26 6.26 10.43
CA GLN A 188 20.21 5.34 10.89
C GLN A 188 18.84 6.01 10.97
N THR A 189 18.80 7.31 11.30
CA THR A 189 17.55 8.10 11.34
C THR A 189 16.85 8.14 9.98
N GLU A 190 17.60 8.29 8.89
CA GLU A 190 17.06 8.32 7.52
C GLU A 190 16.49 6.94 7.13
N ILE A 191 17.19 5.86 7.49
CA ILE A 191 16.74 4.48 7.28
C ILE A 191 15.45 4.20 8.07
N ASN A 192 15.41 4.59 9.35
CA ASN A 192 14.24 4.41 10.20
C ASN A 192 13.02 5.18 9.70
N GLU A 193 13.21 6.41 9.22
CA GLU A 193 12.15 7.21 8.61
C GLU A 193 11.60 6.58 7.32
N ALA A 194 12.49 6.07 6.46
CA ALA A 194 12.10 5.36 5.24
C ALA A 194 11.30 4.10 5.61
N LYS A 195 11.82 3.27 6.52
CA LYS A 195 11.17 2.06 7.03
C LYS A 195 9.78 2.34 7.60
N ALA A 196 9.65 3.38 8.42
CA ALA A 196 8.37 3.80 9.00
C ALA A 196 7.37 4.26 7.92
N SER A 197 7.84 4.93 6.88
CA SER A 197 7.00 5.38 5.77
C SER A 197 6.52 4.20 4.91
N VAL A 198 7.41 3.26 4.59
CA VAL A 198 7.07 2.05 3.81
C VAL A 198 6.09 1.16 4.56
N LYS A 199 6.20 1.04 5.90
CA LYS A 199 5.28 0.23 6.72
C LYS A 199 3.81 0.65 6.61
N LYS A 200 3.54 1.93 6.30
CA LYS A 200 2.19 2.49 6.13
C LYS A 200 1.53 2.14 4.80
N ILE A 201 2.31 1.70 3.81
CA ILE A 201 1.80 1.33 2.49
C ILE A 201 0.89 0.10 2.63
N LYS A 202 -0.31 0.18 2.04
CA LYS A 202 -1.24 -0.95 1.93
C LYS A 202 -0.85 -1.91 0.80
N GLN A 203 -0.48 -1.38 -0.38
CA GLN A 203 -0.12 -2.19 -1.54
C GLN A 203 1.08 -3.10 -1.23
N HIS A 204 0.84 -4.41 -1.26
CA HIS A 204 1.80 -5.42 -0.82
C HIS A 204 3.10 -5.39 -1.62
N LYS A 205 3.04 -5.31 -2.95
CA LYS A 205 4.24 -5.36 -3.79
C LYS A 205 5.15 -4.15 -3.57
N ALA A 206 4.65 -2.91 -3.68
CA ALA A 206 5.44 -1.73 -3.38
C ALA A 206 6.02 -1.75 -1.96
N LYS A 207 5.24 -2.20 -0.97
CA LYS A 207 5.73 -2.33 0.41
C LYS A 207 6.92 -3.28 0.50
N THR A 208 6.81 -4.47 -0.10
CA THR A 208 7.85 -5.50 -0.07
C THR A 208 9.11 -5.05 -0.82
N ASP A 209 8.94 -4.53 -2.05
CA ASP A 209 10.06 -4.05 -2.88
C ASP A 209 10.83 -2.93 -2.16
N LEU A 210 10.11 -1.94 -1.61
CA LEU A 210 10.73 -0.83 -0.89
C LEU A 210 11.38 -1.27 0.43
N LEU A 211 10.81 -2.21 1.17
CA LEU A 211 11.45 -2.77 2.37
C LEU A 211 12.75 -3.49 2.05
N SER A 212 12.82 -4.21 0.93
CA SER A 212 14.05 -4.86 0.47
C SER A 212 15.17 -3.85 0.24
N TYR A 213 14.88 -2.71 -0.41
CA TYR A 213 15.87 -1.65 -0.57
C TYR A 213 16.27 -0.99 0.75
N VAL A 214 15.32 -0.77 1.67
CA VAL A 214 15.64 -0.27 3.01
C VAL A 214 16.60 -1.23 3.74
N GLN A 215 16.39 -2.54 3.62
CA GLN A 215 17.26 -3.55 4.22
C GLN A 215 18.70 -3.51 3.66
N VAL A 216 18.87 -3.26 2.36
CA VAL A 216 20.20 -3.07 1.76
C VAL A 216 20.94 -1.88 2.41
N ALA A 217 20.25 -0.77 2.64
CA ALA A 217 20.84 0.40 3.31
C ALA A 217 21.19 0.12 4.78
N ASP A 218 20.34 -0.63 5.49
CA ASP A 218 20.54 -1.05 6.89
C ASP A 218 21.82 -1.90 7.02
N VAL A 219 21.95 -2.95 6.19
CA VAL A 219 23.12 -3.82 6.15
C VAL A 219 24.40 -3.05 5.80
N TYR A 220 24.31 -2.08 4.88
CA TYR A 220 25.45 -1.25 4.51
C TYR A 220 25.94 -0.38 5.69
N LEU A 221 25.02 0.26 6.42
CA LEU A 221 25.38 1.12 7.55
C LEU A 221 25.99 0.30 8.69
N ASP A 222 25.43 -0.87 8.99
CA ASP A 222 25.97 -1.80 9.98
C ASP A 222 27.41 -2.24 9.63
N ALA A 223 27.64 -2.60 8.36
CA ALA A 223 28.97 -2.98 7.89
C ALA A 223 29.97 -1.82 7.99
N LYS A 224 29.53 -0.60 7.67
CA LYS A 224 30.34 0.62 7.77
C LYS A 224 30.74 0.91 9.22
N ILE A 225 29.79 0.86 10.15
CA ILE A 225 30.05 1.09 11.58
C ILE A 225 31.04 0.05 12.12
N LYS A 226 30.86 -1.24 11.77
CA LYS A 226 31.78 -2.32 12.16
C LYS A 226 33.19 -2.09 11.60
N ALA A 227 33.31 -1.66 10.35
CA ALA A 227 34.60 -1.36 9.73
C ALA A 227 35.30 -0.16 10.38
N GLU A 228 34.57 0.93 10.66
CA GLU A 228 35.12 2.12 11.35
C GLU A 228 35.57 1.79 12.77
N ALA A 229 34.80 1.00 13.52
CA ALA A 229 35.18 0.54 14.85
C ALA A 229 36.46 -0.32 14.81
N LYS A 230 36.56 -1.25 13.85
CA LYS A 230 37.77 -2.06 13.66
C LYS A 230 38.99 -1.20 13.32
N ALA A 231 38.84 -0.25 12.40
CA ALA A 231 39.92 0.65 12.01
C ALA A 231 40.41 1.53 13.17
N LYS A 232 39.48 2.01 14.01
CA LYS A 232 39.82 2.78 15.22
C LYS A 232 40.59 1.92 16.23
N ALA A 233 40.14 0.69 16.49
CA ALA A 233 40.82 -0.24 17.39
C ALA A 233 42.24 -0.59 16.89
N GLU A 234 42.43 -0.81 15.59
CA GLU A 234 43.75 -1.06 15.00
C GLU A 234 44.67 0.18 15.06
N ALA A 235 44.13 1.38 14.86
CA ALA A 235 44.89 2.62 14.96
C ALA A 235 45.38 2.87 16.41
N GLU A 236 44.48 2.72 17.39
CA GLU A 236 44.83 2.85 18.82
C GLU A 236 45.87 1.80 19.25
N ALA A 237 45.78 0.57 18.74
CA ALA A 237 46.78 -0.46 19.00
C ALA A 237 48.17 -0.09 18.42
N LYS A 238 48.22 0.47 17.20
CA LYS A 238 49.47 0.91 16.56
C LYS A 238 50.09 2.10 17.28
N GLU A 239 49.30 3.07 17.73
CA GLU A 239 49.80 4.22 18.51
C GLU A 239 50.36 3.77 19.86
N ARG A 240 49.69 2.85 20.56
CA ARG A 240 50.20 2.28 21.83
C ARG A 240 51.50 1.50 21.63
N ALA A 241 51.61 0.70 20.56
CA ALA A 241 52.85 -0.01 20.22
C ALA A 241 54.00 0.94 19.85
N ALA A 242 53.72 2.08 19.21
CA ALA A 242 54.72 3.10 18.89
C ALA A 242 55.19 3.87 20.14
N ALA A 243 54.29 4.16 21.09
CA ALA A 243 54.64 4.79 22.36
C ALA A 243 55.55 3.91 23.23
N GLN A 244 55.36 2.58 23.21
CA GLN A 244 56.22 1.64 23.94
C GLN A 244 57.63 1.47 23.34
N LYS A 245 57.82 1.72 22.03
CA LYS A 245 59.16 1.72 21.42
C LYS A 245 60.02 2.92 21.81
N ASN A 246 59.41 4.02 22.26
CA ASN A 246 60.13 5.20 22.77
C ASN A 246 60.49 5.10 24.27
N SER A 247 60.01 4.09 25.00
CA SER A 247 60.40 3.82 26.40
C SER A 247 61.41 2.69 26.56
N SER A 248 61.76 1.96 25.48
CA SER A 248 62.65 0.79 25.54
C SER A 248 64.13 1.08 25.25
N SER A 249 64.61 2.31 25.48
CA SER A 249 66.05 2.60 25.55
C SER A 249 66.57 2.53 27.00
N LYS A 250 66.33 1.41 27.68
CA LYS A 250 67.12 1.01 28.85
C LYS A 250 67.20 -0.51 28.87
N LYS A 251 68.20 -1.04 28.17
CA LYS A 251 68.65 -2.42 28.28
C LYS A 251 69.08 -2.67 29.73
N SER A 252 68.34 -3.46 30.49
CA SER A 252 68.94 -4.29 31.54
C SER A 252 68.84 -5.75 31.10
N ASN A 253 69.98 -6.42 31.16
CA ASN A 253 70.15 -7.83 30.85
C ASN A 253 69.73 -8.59 32.11
N ASP A 254 68.43 -8.66 32.38
CA ASP A 254 67.88 -9.40 33.51
C ASP A 254 67.20 -10.67 33.02
N THR A 255 67.66 -11.79 33.57
CA THR A 255 67.03 -13.11 33.47
C THR A 255 65.54 -12.98 33.78
N LEU A 256 64.68 -13.28 32.80
CA LEU A 256 63.23 -13.25 32.95
C LEU A 256 62.80 -14.19 34.09
N ASP A 257 62.30 -13.63 35.20
CA ASP A 257 61.66 -14.39 36.27
C ASP A 257 60.23 -14.77 35.83
N LEU A 258 60.07 -16.02 35.38
CA LEU A 258 58.80 -16.58 34.94
C LEU A 258 57.96 -17.16 36.08
N LYS A 259 58.28 -16.86 37.35
CA LYS A 259 57.52 -17.38 38.48
C LYS A 259 56.06 -16.92 38.42
N GLY A 260 55.15 -17.87 38.31
CA GLY A 260 53.70 -17.65 38.23
C GLY A 260 53.14 -17.52 36.81
N TRP A 261 54.00 -17.46 35.79
CA TRP A 261 53.57 -17.52 34.39
C TRP A 261 53.16 -18.96 34.04
N VAL A 262 52.13 -19.10 33.21
CA VAL A 262 51.62 -20.42 32.80
C VAL A 262 51.77 -20.63 31.30
N PRO A 263 51.98 -21.86 30.81
CA PRO A 263 52.00 -22.14 29.38
C PRO A 263 50.68 -21.70 28.74
N TYR A 264 50.78 -20.96 27.65
CA TYR A 264 49.65 -20.42 26.91
C TYR A 264 49.62 -20.99 25.51
N SER A 265 48.44 -21.41 25.07
CA SER A 265 48.19 -21.79 23.68
C SER A 265 47.05 -20.94 23.15
N PRO A 266 47.30 -20.03 22.20
CA PRO A 266 46.23 -19.21 21.65
C PRO A 266 45.28 -20.05 20.79
N GLY A 267 43.98 -19.78 20.90
CA GLY A 267 42.96 -20.36 20.01
C GLY A 267 42.96 -19.75 18.61
N ASP A 268 43.36 -18.48 18.48
CA ASP A 268 43.47 -17.78 17.19
C ASP A 268 44.63 -16.76 17.18
N ALA A 269 45.13 -16.46 15.98
CA ALA A 269 46.28 -15.60 15.78
C ALA A 269 46.04 -14.13 16.18
N ALA A 270 44.79 -13.64 16.11
CA ALA A 270 44.49 -12.25 16.47
C ALA A 270 44.52 -12.08 18.00
N THR A 271 44.01 -13.06 18.74
CA THR A 271 44.09 -13.12 20.20
C THR A 271 45.53 -13.29 20.69
N LEU A 272 46.33 -14.14 20.03
CA LEU A 272 47.77 -14.24 20.33
C LEU A 272 48.46 -12.88 20.15
N LEU A 273 48.22 -12.23 19.01
CA LEU A 273 48.87 -10.96 18.70
C LEU A 273 48.46 -9.87 19.69
N LYS A 274 47.18 -9.85 20.09
CA LYS A 274 46.63 -8.94 21.11
C LYS A 274 47.37 -9.09 22.44
N TYR A 275 47.56 -10.31 22.93
CA TYR A 275 48.19 -10.55 24.23
C TYR A 275 49.72 -10.46 24.21
N LEU A 276 50.36 -10.82 23.09
CA LEU A 276 51.79 -10.52 22.88
C LEU A 276 52.03 -9.01 22.90
N ALA A 277 51.13 -8.22 22.30
CA ALA A 277 51.25 -6.78 22.24
C ALA A 277 50.97 -6.08 23.59
N SER A 278 50.11 -6.64 24.45
CA SER A 278 49.90 -6.11 25.80
C SER A 278 50.99 -6.50 26.79
N GLY A 279 51.87 -7.45 26.43
CA GLY A 279 52.84 -8.04 27.34
C GLY A 279 52.23 -9.05 28.30
N ASP A 280 50.96 -9.39 28.11
CA ASP A 280 50.26 -10.43 28.86
C ASP A 280 50.65 -11.84 28.41
N VAL A 281 51.19 -11.96 27.21
CA VAL A 281 51.83 -13.18 26.71
C VAL A 281 53.26 -12.87 26.31
N VAL A 282 54.19 -13.77 26.62
CA VAL A 282 55.59 -13.70 26.17
C VAL A 282 56.00 -15.02 25.53
N GLU A 283 56.93 -14.97 24.57
CA GLU A 283 57.57 -16.17 24.02
C GLU A 283 58.93 -16.39 24.69
N TYR A 284 59.11 -17.56 25.31
CA TYR A 284 60.36 -17.93 25.94
C TYR A 284 60.66 -19.41 25.66
N ASN A 285 61.85 -19.68 25.11
CA ASN A 285 62.28 -21.01 24.66
C ASN A 285 61.29 -21.70 23.68
N GLY A 286 60.66 -20.93 22.79
CA GLY A 286 59.73 -21.45 21.77
C GLY A 286 58.34 -21.84 22.30
N GLN A 287 58.03 -21.49 23.56
CA GLN A 287 56.72 -21.68 24.19
C GLN A 287 56.15 -20.31 24.56
N TYR A 288 54.85 -20.12 24.34
CA TYR A 288 54.14 -18.93 24.84
C TYR A 288 53.74 -19.11 26.30
N TRP A 289 53.86 -18.04 27.07
CA TRP A 289 53.55 -17.98 28.50
C TRP A 289 52.59 -16.83 28.76
N ALA A 290 51.49 -17.07 29.48
CA ALA A 290 50.54 -16.05 29.91
C ALA A 290 50.88 -15.52 31.32
N SER A 291 50.67 -14.23 31.52
CA SER A 291 50.86 -13.54 32.78
C SER A 291 49.83 -14.01 33.82
N PRO A 292 50.15 -13.96 35.13
CA PRO A 292 49.17 -14.27 36.18
C PRO A 292 47.90 -13.42 36.09
N GLU A 293 48.00 -12.17 35.63
CA GLU A 293 46.86 -11.28 35.46
C GLU A 293 45.95 -11.73 34.32
N LEU A 294 46.51 -12.12 33.17
CA LEU A 294 45.75 -12.68 32.06
C LEU A 294 45.07 -13.99 32.47
N VAL A 295 45.76 -14.84 33.23
CA VAL A 295 45.18 -16.07 33.77
C VAL A 295 44.01 -15.77 34.70
N ASN A 296 44.15 -14.80 35.61
CA ASN A 296 43.06 -14.39 36.49
C ASN A 296 41.89 -13.76 35.72
N MET A 297 42.16 -13.06 34.62
CA MET A 297 41.13 -12.48 33.74
C MET A 297 40.37 -13.58 32.99
N MET A 298 41.07 -14.59 32.47
CA MET A 298 40.45 -15.74 31.79
C MET A 298 39.70 -16.64 32.78
N ALA A 299 40.16 -16.76 34.03
CA ALA A 299 39.51 -17.57 35.05
C ALA A 299 38.28 -16.90 35.67
N ASN A 300 38.22 -15.57 35.69
CA ASN A 300 37.10 -14.78 36.19
C ASN A 300 36.28 -14.15 35.06
N GLU A 301 36.15 -14.84 33.92
CA GLU A 301 35.21 -14.41 32.89
C GLU A 301 33.80 -14.47 33.50
N GLU A 302 33.33 -13.31 33.97
CA GLU A 302 31.99 -13.15 34.50
C GLU A 302 31.06 -13.41 33.32
N VAL A 303 30.57 -14.65 33.22
CA VAL A 303 29.52 -15.02 32.27
C VAL A 303 28.31 -14.20 32.67
N VAL A 304 28.17 -13.02 32.06
CA VAL A 304 26.94 -12.23 32.15
C VAL A 304 25.89 -13.05 31.43
N TYR A 305 25.22 -13.90 32.19
CA TYR A 305 24.03 -14.61 31.77
C TYR A 305 22.96 -13.54 31.57
N ILE A 306 22.85 -13.03 30.35
CA ILE A 306 21.70 -12.23 29.95
C ILE A 306 20.53 -13.21 29.94
N HIS A 307 19.75 -13.21 31.02
CA HIS A 307 18.42 -13.80 31.01
C HIS A 307 17.61 -13.02 29.98
N ASP A 308 17.39 -13.64 28.82
CA ASP A 308 16.38 -13.19 27.88
C ASP A 308 15.01 -13.44 28.52
N ILE A 309 14.51 -12.44 29.24
CA ILE A 309 13.14 -12.45 29.75
C ILE A 309 12.24 -11.94 28.61
N ALA A 310 12.05 -12.80 27.63
CA ALA A 310 10.99 -12.69 26.65
C ALA A 310 10.52 -14.10 26.26
N ASN A 311 9.81 -14.75 27.17
CA ASN A 311 8.66 -15.62 26.87
C ASN A 311 7.96 -16.01 28.19
N ASP A 312 6.97 -15.22 28.59
CA ASP A 312 5.57 -15.64 28.71
C ASP A 312 4.65 -14.41 28.74
#